data_AF-A0A7V9GTF0-F1
#
_entry.id   AF-A0A7V9GTF0-F1
#
_cell.length_a   1.000
_cell.length_b   1.000
_cell.length_c   1.000
_cell.angle_alpha   90.00
_cell.angle_beta   90.00
_cell.angle_gamma   90.00
#
_symmetry.space_group_name_H-M   'P 1'
#
loop_
_entity.id
_entity.type
_entity.pdbx_description
1 polymer ?
#
loop_
_entity_poly.entity_id
_entity_poly.type
_entity_poly.pdbx_seq_one_letter_code
_entity_poly.pdbx_strand_id
1 'polypeptide(L)'
;MNVRRLLVEAAWHYRNPPRTGREIERRQEGQPPAAVAVAWSAQRRLHRTHSRMRKRNKRSTVTTVAVARELAGFCWAVALIE
;
A
#
# COMPACT_ATOMS: atom_id res chain seq x y z
N MET A 1 -7.93 -11.96 14.49
CA MET A 1 -7.89 -11.61 13.05
C MET A 1 -6.57 -12.08 12.47
N ASN A 2 -6.54 -12.77 11.32
CA ASN A 2 -5.29 -13.29 10.72
C ASN A 2 -4.59 -12.19 9.89
N VAL A 3 -3.27 -12.06 10.02
CA VAL A 3 -2.41 -11.10 9.27
C VAL A 3 -2.65 -11.15 7.77
N ARG A 4 -2.82 -12.36 7.19
CA ARG A 4 -3.12 -12.52 5.76
C ARG A 4 -4.41 -11.80 5.39
N ARG A 5 -5.46 -11.93 6.21
CA ARG A 5 -6.74 -11.27 5.95
C ARG A 5 -6.58 -9.76 6.05
N LEU A 6 -5.89 -9.27 7.08
CA LEU A 6 -5.63 -7.84 7.24
C LEU A 6 -4.90 -7.24 6.02
N LEU A 7 -3.85 -7.89 5.52
CA LEU A 7 -3.10 -7.44 4.36
C LEU A 7 -3.96 -7.40 3.09
N VAL A 8 -4.84 -8.39 2.91
CA VAL A 8 -5.77 -8.42 1.76
C VAL A 8 -6.82 -7.30 1.86
N GLU A 9 -7.36 -7.04 3.05
CA GLU A 9 -8.30 -5.93 3.25
C GLU A 9 -7.61 -4.58 2.99
N ALA A 10 -6.41 -4.38 3.55
CA ALA A 10 -5.61 -3.19 3.31
C ALA A 10 -5.29 -2.99 1.81
N ALA A 11 -4.99 -4.08 1.11
CA ALA A 11 -4.65 -4.06 -0.31
C ALA A 11 -5.78 -3.48 -1.20
N TRP A 12 -7.04 -3.62 -0.81
CA TRP A 12 -8.17 -3.06 -1.56
C TRP A 12 -8.12 -1.53 -1.66
N HIS A 13 -7.54 -0.84 -0.69
CA HIS A 13 -7.48 0.62 -0.69
C HIS A 13 -6.57 1.18 -1.79
N TYR A 14 -5.57 0.42 -2.25
CA TYR A 14 -4.64 0.85 -3.31
C TYR A 14 -5.24 0.79 -4.73
N ARG A 15 -6.50 0.35 -4.87
CA ARG A 15 -7.23 0.47 -6.15
C ARG A 15 -7.44 1.94 -6.56
N ASN A 16 -7.52 2.82 -5.56
CA ASN A 16 -7.73 4.26 -5.73
C ASN A 16 -6.40 4.96 -6.03
N PRO A 17 -6.39 6.05 -6.81
CA PRO A 17 -5.18 6.84 -7.04
C PRO A 17 -4.55 7.32 -5.72
N PRO A 18 -3.21 7.30 -5.61
CA PRO A 18 -2.51 7.78 -4.43
C PRO A 18 -2.76 9.28 -4.26
N ARG A 19 -3.20 9.69 -3.07
CA ARG A 19 -3.49 11.08 -2.72
C ARG A 19 -3.10 11.34 -1.27
N THR A 20 -2.51 12.48 -1.01
CA THR A 20 -2.33 12.99 0.35
C THR A 20 -3.49 13.93 0.64
N GLY A 21 -4.48 13.44 1.38
CA GLY A 21 -5.54 14.27 1.94
C GLY A 21 -5.16 14.74 3.35
N ARG A 22 -5.94 15.68 3.90
CA ARG A 22 -5.73 16.25 5.25
C ARG A 22 -5.52 15.20 6.36
N GLU A 23 -6.22 14.08 6.27
CA GLU A 23 -6.09 12.99 7.25
C GLU A 23 -4.75 12.25 7.14
N ILE A 24 -4.25 12.03 5.91
CA ILE A 24 -2.95 11.39 5.71
C ILE A 24 -1.82 12.33 6.12
N GLU A 25 -1.96 13.61 5.81
CA GLU A 25 -1.03 14.66 6.23
C GLU A 25 -0.93 14.72 7.77
N ARG A 26 -2.07 14.77 8.46
CA ARG A 26 -2.11 14.73 9.94
C ARG A 26 -1.44 13.49 10.53
N ARG A 27 -1.57 12.33 9.88
CA ARG A 27 -0.89 11.09 10.33
C ARG A 27 0.62 11.10 10.08
N GLN A 28 1.08 11.89 9.12
CA GLN A 28 2.50 12.05 8.80
C GLN A 28 3.17 13.11 9.69
N GLU A 29 2.41 14.00 10.31
CA GLU A 29 2.91 14.96 11.29
C GLU A 29 3.63 14.22 12.44
N GLY A 30 4.87 14.62 12.72
CA GLY A 30 5.71 14.03 13.76
C GLY A 30 6.32 12.66 13.43
N GLN A 31 6.08 12.12 12.24
CA GLN A 31 6.67 10.85 11.81
C GLN A 31 8.09 11.02 11.23
N PRO A 32 8.97 10.00 11.33
CA PRO A 32 10.27 10.04 10.68
C PRO A 32 10.15 10.30 9.17
N PRO A 33 10.91 11.26 8.60
CA PRO A 33 10.85 11.56 7.16
C PRO A 33 11.10 10.34 6.27
N ALA A 34 11.96 9.42 6.71
CA ALA A 34 12.24 8.16 6.03
C ALA A 34 11.00 7.25 5.97
N ALA A 35 10.26 7.13 7.07
CA ALA A 35 9.03 6.34 7.13
C ALA A 35 7.95 6.93 6.21
N VAL A 36 7.80 8.26 6.20
CA VAL A 36 6.87 8.97 5.30
C VAL A 36 7.25 8.74 3.82
N ALA A 37 8.54 8.81 3.48
CA ALA A 37 9.02 8.57 2.12
C ALA A 37 8.77 7.13 1.64
N VAL A 38 8.96 6.13 2.53
CA VAL A 38 8.63 4.73 2.24
C VAL A 38 7.13 4.56 2.07
N ALA A 39 6.30 5.13 2.95
CA ALA A 39 4.86 5.08 2.83
C ALA A 39 4.36 5.68 1.50
N TRP A 40 4.91 6.81 1.06
CA TRP A 40 4.56 7.40 -0.23
C TRP A 40 5.00 6.54 -1.43
N SER A 41 6.19 5.95 -1.35
CA SER A 41 6.68 5.03 -2.38
C SER A 41 5.83 3.77 -2.47
N ALA A 42 5.37 3.25 -1.32
CA ALA A 42 4.41 2.15 -1.24
C ALA A 42 3.10 2.51 -1.93
N GLN A 43 2.47 3.65 -1.59
CA GLN A 43 1.21 4.07 -2.21
C GLN A 43 1.30 4.11 -3.75
N ARG A 44 2.35 4.73 -4.29
CA ARG A 44 2.55 4.84 -5.74
C ARG A 44 2.80 3.47 -6.39
N ARG A 45 3.64 2.64 -5.78
CA ARG A 45 4.01 1.32 -6.33
C ARG A 45 2.81 0.36 -6.32
N LEU A 46 2.12 0.26 -5.20
CA LEU A 46 0.97 -0.64 -5.03
C LEU A 46 -0.19 -0.24 -5.97
N HIS A 47 -0.47 1.05 -6.11
CA HIS A 47 -1.45 1.53 -7.09
C HIS A 47 -1.04 1.20 -8.53
N ARG A 48 0.26 1.36 -8.87
CA ARG A 48 0.78 0.99 -10.20
C ARG A 48 0.63 -0.51 -10.45
N THR A 49 0.95 -1.37 -9.48
CA THR A 49 0.77 -2.83 -9.59
C THR A 49 -0.70 -3.16 -9.84
N HIS A 50 -1.61 -2.60 -9.03
CA HIS A 50 -3.05 -2.78 -9.21
C HIS A 50 -3.51 -2.36 -10.62
N SER A 51 -3.18 -1.14 -11.03
CA SER A 51 -3.58 -0.59 -12.32
C SER A 51 -3.00 -1.38 -13.50
N ARG A 52 -1.76 -1.85 -13.41
CA ARG A 52 -1.13 -2.69 -14.44
C ARG A 52 -1.83 -4.03 -14.61
N MET A 53 -2.19 -4.69 -13.53
CA MET A 53 -2.88 -5.98 -13.59
C MET A 53 -4.32 -5.85 -14.07
N ARG A 54 -5.01 -4.78 -13.65
CA ARG A 54 -6.35 -4.44 -14.15
C ARG A 54 -6.33 -4.17 -15.66
N LYS A 55 -5.33 -3.43 -16.18
CA LYS A 55 -5.11 -3.24 -17.62
C LYS A 55 -4.89 -4.55 -18.39
N ARG A 56 -4.41 -5.60 -17.72
CA ARG A 56 -4.25 -6.95 -18.29
C ARG A 56 -5.47 -7.85 -18.08
N ASN A 57 -6.63 -7.29 -17.74
CA ASN A 57 -7.89 -8.00 -17.48
C ASN A 57 -7.78 -9.11 -16.43
N LYS A 58 -6.86 -8.98 -15.46
CA LYS A 58 -6.77 -9.93 -14.35
C LYS A 58 -7.94 -9.73 -13.39
N ARG A 59 -8.45 -10.84 -12.83
CA ARG A 59 -9.49 -10.82 -11.80
C ARG A 59 -9.07 -9.90 -10.64
N SER A 60 -10.03 -9.15 -10.10
CA SER A 60 -9.77 -8.22 -8.99
C SER A 60 -9.15 -8.92 -7.78
N THR A 61 -9.62 -10.13 -7.44
CA THR A 61 -9.06 -10.93 -6.34
C THR A 61 -7.58 -11.27 -6.56
N VAL A 62 -7.19 -11.70 -7.76
CA VAL A 62 -5.79 -11.99 -8.11
C VAL A 62 -4.93 -10.72 -8.01
N THR A 63 -5.46 -9.59 -8.46
CA THR A 63 -4.80 -8.29 -8.37
C THR A 63 -4.59 -7.86 -6.92
N THR A 64 -5.63 -7.94 -6.09
CA THR A 64 -5.55 -7.60 -4.66
C THR A 64 -4.55 -8.47 -3.92
N VAL A 65 -4.50 -9.78 -4.20
CA VAL A 65 -3.52 -10.66 -3.54
C VAL A 65 -2.09 -10.32 -3.97
N ALA A 66 -1.85 -9.96 -5.23
CA ALA A 66 -0.53 -9.49 -5.66
C ALA A 66 -0.12 -8.20 -4.94
N VAL A 67 -1.04 -7.27 -4.78
CA VAL A 67 -0.82 -6.03 -4.02
C VAL A 67 -0.57 -6.32 -2.54
N ALA A 68 -1.30 -7.24 -1.92
CA ALA A 68 -1.09 -7.64 -0.52
C ALA A 68 0.31 -8.25 -0.29
N ARG A 69 0.83 -9.00 -1.26
CA ARG A 69 2.21 -9.54 -1.20
C ARG A 69 3.26 -8.44 -1.26
N GLU A 70 3.09 -7.46 -2.15
CA GLU A 70 3.99 -6.31 -2.20
C GLU A 70 3.87 -5.44 -0.93
N LEU A 71 2.65 -5.27 -0.39
CA LEU A 71 2.40 -4.51 0.84
C LEU A 71 3.18 -5.08 2.03
N ALA A 72 3.23 -6.41 2.20
CA ALA A 72 4.00 -7.04 3.27
C ALA A 72 5.49 -6.64 3.23
N GLY A 73 6.07 -6.50 2.04
CA GLY A 73 7.44 -6.03 1.87
C GLY A 73 7.65 -4.58 2.31
N PHE A 74 6.65 -3.71 2.08
CA PHE A 74 6.69 -2.34 2.58
C PHE A 74 6.51 -2.26 4.10
N CYS A 75 5.66 -3.11 4.69
CA CYS A 75 5.56 -3.20 6.15
C CYS A 75 6.90 -3.58 6.78
N TRP A 76 7.61 -4.54 6.19
CA TRP A 76 8.96 -4.90 6.62
C TRP A 76 9.95 -3.75 6.48
N ALA A 77 9.92 -3.01 5.37
CA ALA A 77 10.81 -1.87 5.15
C ALA A 77 10.58 -0.74 6.19
N VAL A 78 9.33 -0.49 6.60
CA VAL A 78 9.01 0.49 7.65
C VAL A 78 9.48 0.01 9.02
N ALA A 79 9.30 -1.28 9.33
CA ALA A 79 9.73 -1.87 10.60
C ALA A 79 11.27 -1.86 10.81
N LEU A 80 12.06 -1.57 9.77
CA LEU A 80 13.51 -1.38 9.87
C LEU A 80 13.92 0.10 10.04
N ILE A 81 12.98 1.03 9.90
CA ILE A 81 13.21 2.49 10.00
C ILE A 81 12.84 3.00 11.40
N GLU A 82 11.85 2.36 12.03
CA GLU A 82 11.47 2.56 13.44
C GLU A 82 12.43 1.82 14.39
#